data_AF-A0A964ARC6-F1
#
_entry.id   AF-A0A964ARC6-F1
#
_cell.length_a   1.000
_cell.length_b   1.000
_cell.length_c   1.000
_cell.angle_alpha   90.00
_cell.angle_beta   90.00
_cell.angle_gamma   90.00
#
_symmetry.space_group_name_H-M   'P 1'
#
loop_
_entity.id
_entity.type
_entity.pdbx_description
1 polymer ?
#
loop_
_entity_poly.entity_id
_entity_poly.type
_entity_poly.pdbx_seq_one_letter_code
_entity_poly.pdbx_strand_id
1 'polypeptide(L)'
;MNTINNEEQLAKLQWQIQRLADVLPKDTAPVTKLAIQLGWGEEELNLCEETFDQFQHKFDNEGSISGFEKSLKDRMGISYQTVKKIVLAFIAEGMYEDVCIEYAKQNDTLEMKRLLRSIS
;
A
#
# COMPACT_ATOMS: atom_id res chain seq x y z
N MET A 1 30.21 17.83 27.27
CA MET A 1 29.44 16.60 26.99
C MET A 1 28.66 16.86 25.71
N ASN A 2 28.94 16.10 24.64
CA ASN A 2 28.07 16.11 23.46
C ASN A 2 26.77 15.43 23.88
N THR A 3 25.75 16.21 24.19
CA THR A 3 24.37 15.70 24.21
C THR A 3 24.08 15.31 22.78
N ILE A 4 24.21 14.01 22.51
CA ILE A 4 23.70 13.43 21.28
C ILE A 4 22.21 13.78 21.26
N ASN A 5 21.82 14.63 20.31
CA ASN A 5 20.41 14.91 20.09
C ASN A 5 19.81 13.67 19.42
N ASN A 6 19.22 12.78 20.22
CA ASN A 6 18.67 11.51 19.77
C ASN A 6 17.62 11.71 18.66
N GLU A 7 16.89 12.84 18.68
CA GLU A 7 15.92 13.17 17.64
C GLU A 7 16.59 13.44 16.29
N GLU A 8 17.71 14.16 16.27
CA GLU A 8 18.49 14.40 15.04
C GLU A 8 19.09 13.11 14.49
N GLN A 9 19.52 12.19 15.36
CA GLN A 9 20.04 10.91 14.92
C GLN A 9 18.93 10.02 14.33
N LEU A 10 17.75 9.99 14.96
CA LEU A 10 16.59 9.27 14.44
C LEU A 10 16.13 9.85 13.09
N ALA A 11 16.07 11.17 12.95
CA ALA A 11 15.72 11.80 11.69
C ALA A 11 16.72 11.46 10.57
N LYS A 12 18.03 11.43 10.88
CA LYS A 12 19.07 10.99 9.93
C LYS A 12 18.89 9.54 9.51
N LEU A 13 18.58 8.64 10.46
CA LEU A 13 18.32 7.22 10.17
C LEU A 13 17.08 7.04 9.30
N GLN A 14 15.97 7.70 9.64
CA GLN A 14 14.74 7.66 8.84
C GLN A 14 14.99 8.14 7.40
N TRP A 15 15.72 9.25 7.25
CA TRP A 15 16.09 9.76 5.94
C TRP A 15 16.96 8.77 5.15
N GLN A 16 17.95 8.15 5.80
CA GLN A 16 18.81 7.14 5.16
C GLN A 16 18.01 5.91 4.72
N ILE A 17 17.09 5.42 5.55
CA ILE A 17 16.21 4.29 5.23
C ILE A 17 15.31 4.63 4.03
N GLN A 18 14.74 5.84 3.98
CA GLN A 18 13.99 6.31 2.81
C GLN A 18 14.85 6.33 1.55
N ARG A 19 16.13 6.75 1.65
CA ARG A 19 17.05 6.70 0.50
C ARG A 19 17.35 5.29 0.02
N LEU A 20 17.42 4.32 0.94
CA LEU A 20 17.63 2.91 0.59
C LEU A 20 16.42 2.34 -0.16
N ALA A 21 15.19 2.68 0.24
CA ALA A 21 14.00 2.22 -0.47
C ALA A 21 13.96 2.68 -1.94
N ASP A 22 14.47 3.87 -2.24
CA ASP A 22 14.49 4.41 -3.60
C ASP A 22 15.47 3.68 -4.53
N VAL A 23 16.52 3.04 -3.99
CA VAL A 23 17.48 2.26 -4.78
C VAL A 23 17.11 0.78 -4.89
N LEU A 24 16.08 0.32 -4.16
CA LEU A 24 15.55 -1.03 -4.34
C LEU A 24 15.00 -1.17 -5.77
N PRO A 25 15.31 -2.29 -6.46
CA PRO A 25 14.73 -2.61 -7.74
C PRO A 25 13.22 -2.40 -7.75
N LYS A 26 12.69 -1.99 -8.91
CA LYS A 26 11.27 -1.69 -9.05
C LYS A 26 10.38 -2.90 -8.75
N ASP A 27 10.91 -4.10 -8.96
CA ASP A 27 10.17 -5.36 -8.87
C ASP A 27 10.45 -6.12 -7.56
N THR A 28 11.23 -5.54 -6.64
CA THR A 28 11.52 -6.16 -5.33
C THR A 28 10.64 -5.58 -4.24
N ALA A 29 9.83 -6.45 -3.61
CA ALA A 29 8.98 -6.17 -2.46
C ALA A 29 8.22 -4.81 -2.51
N PRO A 30 7.36 -4.57 -3.52
CA PRO A 30 6.53 -3.37 -3.66
C PRO A 30 5.84 -2.87 -2.38
N VAL A 31 5.27 -3.75 -1.56
CA VAL A 31 4.57 -3.41 -0.31
C VAL A 31 5.56 -2.92 0.73
N THR A 32 6.68 -3.63 0.90
CA THR A 32 7.75 -3.20 1.83
C THR A 32 8.32 -1.85 1.42
N LYS A 33 8.58 -1.65 0.12
CA LYS A 33 9.05 -0.38 -0.42
C LYS A 33 8.06 0.75 -0.14
N LEU A 34 6.78 0.51 -0.37
CA LEU A 34 5.72 1.48 -0.11
C LEU A 34 5.62 1.80 1.39
N ALA A 35 5.71 0.80 2.27
CA ALA A 35 5.69 0.99 3.71
C ALA A 35 6.83 1.90 4.18
N ILE A 36 8.05 1.68 3.68
CA ILE A 36 9.20 2.55 3.99
C ILE A 36 8.94 3.99 3.51
N GLN A 37 8.39 4.16 2.31
CA GLN A 37 8.09 5.50 1.76
C GLN A 37 6.99 6.22 2.55
N LEU A 38 6.04 5.49 3.12
CA LEU A 38 4.97 6.02 3.95
C LEU A 38 5.36 6.18 5.42
N GLY A 39 6.55 5.69 5.82
CA GLY A 39 6.99 5.67 7.21
C GLY A 39 6.18 4.71 8.09
N TRP A 40 5.59 3.68 7.48
CA TRP A 40 4.77 2.68 8.17
C TRP A 40 5.64 1.67 8.92
N GLY A 41 5.16 1.28 10.10
CA GLY A 41 5.63 0.13 10.84
C GLY A 41 4.72 -1.08 10.64
N GLU A 42 4.89 -2.06 11.53
CA GLU A 42 4.12 -3.30 11.54
C GLU A 42 2.62 -3.05 11.79
N GLU A 43 2.28 -2.12 12.69
CA GLU A 43 0.89 -1.83 13.03
C GLU A 43 0.10 -1.27 11.83
N GLU A 44 0.68 -0.34 11.07
CA GLU A 44 0.03 0.19 9.87
C GLU A 44 -0.10 -0.89 8.78
N LEU A 45 0.93 -1.73 8.61
CA LEU A 45 0.85 -2.85 7.66
C LEU A 45 -0.26 -3.82 8.02
N ASN A 46 -0.33 -4.24 9.28
CA ASN A 46 -1.39 -5.13 9.77
C ASN A 46 -2.78 -4.51 9.56
N LEU A 47 -2.94 -3.21 9.87
CA LEU A 47 -4.22 -2.51 9.68
C LEU A 47 -4.64 -2.44 8.20
N CYS A 48 -3.65 -2.27 7.32
CA CYS A 48 -3.86 -2.29 5.88
C CYS A 48 -4.30 -3.67 5.41
N GLU A 49 -3.56 -4.72 5.78
CA GLU A 49 -3.85 -6.12 5.43
C GLU A 49 -5.20 -6.58 5.96
N GLU A 50 -5.53 -6.29 7.22
CA GLU A 50 -6.84 -6.59 7.79
C GLU A 50 -7.98 -5.94 6.98
N THR A 51 -7.76 -4.76 6.41
CA THR A 51 -8.76 -4.11 5.56
C THR A 51 -8.91 -4.85 4.23
N PHE A 52 -7.81 -5.27 3.61
CA PHE A 52 -7.89 -6.09 2.40
C PHE A 52 -8.55 -7.44 2.66
N ASP A 53 -8.20 -8.12 3.74
CA ASP A 53 -8.76 -9.42 4.13
C ASP A 53 -10.28 -9.35 4.36
N GLN A 54 -10.75 -8.32 5.08
CA GLN A 54 -12.19 -8.05 5.25
C GLN A 54 -12.92 -7.93 3.90
N PHE A 55 -12.32 -7.26 2.93
CA PHE A 55 -12.93 -7.05 1.62
C PHE A 55 -12.74 -8.24 0.68
N GLN A 56 -11.70 -9.06 0.85
CA GLN A 56 -11.57 -10.35 0.17
C GLN A 56 -12.69 -11.28 0.61
N HIS A 57 -12.91 -11.43 1.92
CA HIS A 57 -14.03 -12.21 2.45
C HIS A 57 -15.38 -11.68 1.98
N LYS A 58 -15.57 -10.36 1.92
CA LYS A 58 -16.80 -9.78 1.37
C LYS A 58 -16.96 -10.11 -0.12
N PHE A 59 -15.88 -10.04 -0.89
CA PHE A 59 -15.89 -10.39 -2.31
C PHE A 59 -16.20 -11.86 -2.53
N ASP A 60 -15.60 -12.77 -1.76
CA ASP A 60 -15.82 -14.21 -1.88
C ASP A 60 -17.30 -14.59 -1.63
N ASN A 61 -17.98 -13.87 -0.73
CA ASN A 61 -19.37 -14.13 -0.37
C ASN A 61 -20.40 -13.39 -1.24
N GLU A 62 -20.12 -12.14 -1.61
CA GLU A 62 -21.11 -11.23 -2.24
C GLU A 62 -20.68 -10.73 -3.63
N GLY A 63 -19.44 -11.01 -4.06
CA GLY A 63 -18.86 -10.49 -5.29
C GLY A 63 -18.65 -8.98 -5.30
N SER A 64 -18.61 -8.34 -4.13
CA SER A 64 -18.64 -6.88 -3.99
C SER A 64 -17.55 -6.34 -3.08
N ILE A 65 -16.82 -5.35 -3.57
CA ILE A 65 -15.87 -4.55 -2.77
C ILE A 65 -16.41 -3.15 -2.46
N SER A 66 -17.72 -2.94 -2.58
CA SER A 66 -18.31 -1.61 -2.38
C SER A 66 -17.95 -1.06 -0.99
N GLY A 67 -17.38 0.15 -0.98
CA GLY A 67 -16.90 0.84 0.20
C GLY A 67 -15.40 0.68 0.50
N PHE A 68 -14.69 -0.21 -0.22
CA PHE A 68 -13.28 -0.52 0.03
C PHE A 68 -12.38 0.72 0.09
N GLU A 69 -12.43 1.57 -0.94
CA GLU A 69 -11.55 2.75 -1.06
C GLU A 69 -11.72 3.68 0.13
N LYS A 70 -12.97 3.93 0.51
CA LYS A 70 -13.32 4.81 1.63
C LYS A 70 -12.90 4.19 2.96
N SER A 71 -13.18 2.90 3.18
CA SER A 71 -12.78 2.19 4.39
C SER A 71 -11.27 2.21 4.58
N LEU A 72 -10.50 1.88 3.55
CA LEU A 72 -9.05 1.90 3.63
C LEU A 72 -8.51 3.31 3.87
N LYS A 73 -9.03 4.31 3.13
CA LYS A 73 -8.67 5.72 3.32
C LYS A 73 -8.89 6.18 4.76
N ASP A 74 -10.09 5.95 5.28
CA ASP A 74 -10.51 6.46 6.59
C ASP A 74 -9.81 5.71 7.73
N ARG A 75 -9.61 4.40 7.60
CA ARG A 75 -8.94 3.57 8.62
C ARG A 75 -7.44 3.86 8.70
N MET A 76 -6.79 4.13 7.56
CA MET A 76 -5.36 4.42 7.50
C MET A 76 -5.03 5.92 7.62
N GLY A 77 -6.03 6.81 7.59
CA GLY A 77 -5.82 8.26 7.60
C GLY A 77 -5.06 8.79 6.38
N ILE A 78 -5.21 8.16 5.22
CA ILE A 78 -4.44 8.46 3.99
C ILE A 78 -5.27 9.18 2.92
N SER A 79 -4.65 9.52 1.80
CA SER A 79 -5.34 10.06 0.62
C SER A 79 -5.84 8.94 -0.30
N TYR A 80 -6.85 9.25 -1.14
CA TYR A 80 -7.28 8.35 -2.22
C TYR A 80 -6.16 8.00 -3.21
N GLN A 81 -5.22 8.93 -3.44
CA GLN A 81 -4.05 8.64 -4.28
C GLN A 81 -3.11 7.63 -3.63
N THR A 82 -2.99 7.66 -2.30
CA THR A 82 -2.24 6.66 -1.54
C THR A 82 -2.91 5.29 -1.62
N VAL A 83 -4.25 5.22 -1.54
CA VAL A 83 -5.00 3.97 -1.75
C VAL A 83 -4.66 3.32 -3.09
N LYS A 84 -4.64 4.09 -4.18
CA LYS A 84 -4.26 3.59 -5.51
C LYS A 84 -2.85 3.00 -5.53
N LYS A 85 -1.88 3.67 -4.88
CA LYS A 85 -0.50 3.16 -4.78
C LYS A 85 -0.43 1.85 -4.00
N ILE A 86 -1.20 1.72 -2.93
CA ILE A 86 -1.28 0.49 -2.13
C ILE A 86 -1.84 -0.64 -2.99
N VAL A 87 -2.96 -0.43 -3.69
CA VAL A 87 -3.53 -1.46 -4.58
C VAL A 87 -2.52 -1.91 -5.64
N LEU A 88 -1.81 -0.97 -6.26
CA LEU A 88 -0.76 -1.28 -7.24
C LEU A 88 0.42 -2.06 -6.63
N ALA A 89 0.75 -1.84 -5.36
CA ALA A 89 1.82 -2.58 -4.68
C ALA A 89 1.35 -3.99 -4.31
N PHE A 90 0.15 -4.12 -3.76
CA PHE A 90 -0.42 -5.39 -3.31
C PHE A 90 -0.60 -6.38 -4.46
N ILE A 91 -1.18 -5.93 -5.58
CA ILE A 91 -1.32 -6.76 -6.78
C ILE A 91 0.04 -7.16 -7.39
N ALA A 92 1.05 -6.30 -7.31
CA ALA A 92 2.39 -6.60 -7.81
C ALA A 92 3.10 -7.67 -6.96
N GLU A 93 2.66 -7.88 -5.72
CA GLU A 93 3.09 -8.98 -4.84
C GLU A 93 2.14 -10.20 -4.91
N GLY A 94 1.10 -10.18 -5.75
CA GLY A 94 0.11 -11.25 -5.83
C GLY A 94 -0.80 -11.35 -4.60
N MET A 95 -0.95 -10.26 -3.84
CA MET A 95 -1.78 -10.22 -2.64
C MET A 95 -3.19 -9.71 -2.99
N TYR A 96 -4.21 -10.41 -2.48
CA TYR A 96 -5.64 -10.03 -2.59
C TYR A 96 -6.04 -9.66 -4.03
N GLU A 97 -5.68 -10.51 -4.99
CA GLU A 97 -5.79 -10.22 -6.42
C GLU A 97 -7.22 -9.85 -6.83
N ASP A 98 -8.22 -10.55 -6.32
CA ASP A 98 -9.63 -10.30 -6.64
C ASP A 98 -10.06 -8.90 -6.23
N VAL A 99 -9.74 -8.49 -4.99
CA VAL A 99 -10.03 -7.15 -4.48
C VAL A 99 -9.32 -6.09 -5.32
N CYS A 100 -8.04 -6.30 -5.66
CA CYS A 100 -7.25 -5.37 -6.45
C CYS A 100 -7.80 -5.22 -7.89
N ILE A 101 -8.11 -6.34 -8.54
CA ILE A 101 -8.66 -6.38 -9.90
C ILE A 101 -10.03 -5.71 -9.92
N GLU A 102 -10.89 -6.03 -8.97
CA GLU A 102 -12.22 -5.45 -8.88
C GLU A 102 -12.16 -3.95 -8.58
N TYR A 103 -11.22 -3.50 -7.74
CA TYR A 103 -10.97 -2.08 -7.51
C TYR A 103 -10.52 -1.37 -8.78
N ALA A 104 -9.62 -2.00 -9.55
CA ALA A 104 -9.11 -1.46 -10.81
C ALA A 104 -10.22 -1.34 -11.88
N LYS A 105 -11.17 -2.28 -11.93
CA LYS A 105 -12.33 -2.19 -12.85
C LYS A 105 -13.25 -1.01 -12.50
N GLN A 106 -13.41 -0.71 -11.21
CA GLN A 106 -14.26 0.40 -10.74
C GLN A 106 -13.57 1.77 -10.85
N ASN A 107 -12.24 1.81 -11.01
CA ASN A 107 -11.44 3.03 -11.06
C ASN A 107 -10.74 3.23 -12.40
N ASP A 108 -11.28 4.12 -13.23
CA ASP A 108 -10.86 4.32 -14.63
C ASP A 108 -9.54 5.11 -14.84
N THR A 109 -8.55 4.96 -13.95
CA THR A 109 -7.24 5.63 -14.14
C THR A 109 -6.35 4.88 -15.13
N LEU A 110 -5.37 5.58 -15.70
CA LEU A 110 -4.44 4.99 -16.66
C LEU A 110 -3.62 3.85 -16.04
N GLU A 111 -3.22 3.99 -14.77
CA GLU A 111 -2.48 2.96 -14.03
C GLU A 111 -3.31 1.70 -13.84
N MET A 112 -4.58 1.85 -13.43
CA MET A 112 -5.50 0.72 -13.26
C MET A 112 -5.81 0.04 -14.59
N LYS A 113 -5.98 0.80 -15.68
CA LYS A 113 -6.10 0.23 -17.03
C LYS A 113 -4.87 -0.55 -17.45
N ARG A 114 -3.66 -0.08 -17.10
CA ARG A 114 -2.41 -0.79 -17.42
C ARG A 114 -2.31 -2.09 -16.63
N LEU A 115 -2.65 -2.06 -15.35
CA LEU A 115 -2.73 -3.26 -14.51
C LEU A 115 -3.68 -4.30 -15.10
N LEU A 116 -4.91 -3.91 -15.47
CA LEU A 116 -5.88 -4.86 -16.02
C LEU A 116 -5.38 -5.52 -17.33
N ARG A 117 -4.61 -4.79 -18.14
CA ARG A 117 -4.01 -5.31 -19.37
C ARG A 117 -2.81 -6.21 -19.15
N SER A 118 -2.10 -6.11 -18.03
CA SER A 118 -0.96 -6.99 -17.73
C SER A 118 -1.37 -8.33 -17.15
N ILE A 119 -2.62 -8.45 -16.70
CA ILE A 119 -3.20 -9.67 -16.09
C ILE A 119 -4.05 -10.45 -17.09
N SER A 120 -4.49 -9.81 -18.20
CA SER A 120 -5.25 -10.45 -19.30
C SER A 120 -4.34 -11.10 -20.33
#